data_AF-A0A5N6GH60-F1
#
_entry.id   AF-A0A5N6GH60-F1
#
_cell.length_a   1.000
_cell.length_b   1.000
_cell.length_c   1.000
_cell.angle_alpha   90.00
_cell.angle_beta   90.00
_cell.angle_gamma   90.00
#
_symmetry.space_group_name_H-M   'P 1'
#
loop_
_entity.id
_entity.type
_entity.pdbx_description
1 polymer ?
#
loop_
_entity_poly.entity_id
_entity_poly.type
_entity_poly.pdbx_seq_one_letter_code
_entity_poly.pdbx_strand_id
1 'polypeptide(L)'
;MMDSYSITSWLQLGADDPMFLGAKALQKRYRLETNCYKNHVRSAAGYFHMPVIILQNPYKNHDKDFQDIFTPNSALTWTRNLLEEIGLDIEYDVPVLDICPMISDDWAQMKDRTGQLSKLRQAIHDAYELTAQYLEALQPSTVVVLQCATNPCSVNKHAVLSSVQHPVAQVFCSSMEEAMQKRSRIVRFMQREVRLVLGFHPSRITHESDPATKRLFAATLRDILSAVYVPYAQQINGSAYAN
;
A
#
# COMPACT_ATOMS: atom_id res chain seq x y z
N MET A 1 32.93 27.34 -12.83
CA MET A 1 31.61 27.80 -13.31
C MET A 1 30.65 26.71 -12.91
N MET A 2 29.66 27.09 -12.09
CA MET A 2 28.80 26.18 -11.33
C MET A 2 27.95 25.31 -12.24
N ASP A 3 27.89 24.03 -11.88
CA ASP A 3 27.06 23.01 -12.50
C ASP A 3 25.58 23.41 -12.49
N SER A 4 24.94 23.16 -13.62
CA SER A 4 23.51 23.28 -13.85
C SER A 4 22.72 22.45 -12.83
N TYR A 5 21.80 23.09 -12.12
CA TYR A 5 20.76 22.41 -11.35
C TYR A 5 19.92 21.55 -12.31
N SER A 6 20.06 20.24 -12.23
CA SER A 6 19.11 19.31 -12.83
C SER A 6 17.80 19.42 -12.05
N ILE A 7 16.79 20.07 -12.63
CA ILE A 7 15.40 19.96 -12.18
C ILE A 7 15.03 18.49 -12.40
N THR A 8 14.99 17.69 -11.34
CA THR A 8 14.45 16.33 -11.41
C THR A 8 12.95 16.46 -11.66
N SER A 9 12.52 16.42 -12.92
CA SER A 9 11.10 16.39 -13.25
C SER A 9 10.54 15.07 -12.75
N TRP A 10 9.70 15.11 -11.72
CA TRP A 10 9.00 13.94 -11.22
C TRP A 10 8.02 13.45 -12.30
N LEU A 11 8.27 12.26 -12.85
CA LEU A 11 7.37 11.64 -13.81
C LEU A 11 6.17 11.07 -13.06
N GLN A 12 4.97 11.55 -13.39
CA GLN A 12 3.73 11.08 -12.77
C GLN A 12 3.12 9.94 -13.58
N LEU A 13 2.74 8.87 -12.89
CA LEU A 13 2.01 7.74 -13.43
C LEU A 13 0.50 8.04 -13.36
N GLY A 14 -0.14 8.16 -14.53
CA GLY A 14 -1.59 8.34 -14.66
C GLY A 14 -2.36 7.02 -14.62
N ALA A 15 -3.64 7.08 -14.26
CA ALA A 15 -4.53 5.92 -14.17
C ALA A 15 -4.77 5.17 -15.52
N ASP A 16 -4.38 5.76 -16.63
CA ASP A 16 -4.46 5.21 -17.99
C ASP A 16 -3.18 4.44 -18.40
N ASP A 17 -2.17 4.37 -17.54
CA ASP A 17 -0.92 3.70 -17.86
C ASP A 17 -1.11 2.19 -18.18
N PRO A 18 -0.44 1.66 -19.23
CA PRO A 18 -0.50 0.24 -19.60
C PRO A 18 -0.16 -0.74 -18.48
N MET A 19 0.59 -0.35 -17.45
CA MET A 19 0.86 -1.22 -16.30
C MET A 19 -0.42 -1.67 -15.58
N PHE A 20 -1.52 -0.92 -15.72
CA PHE A 20 -2.81 -1.26 -15.11
C PHE A 20 -3.64 -2.29 -15.90
N LEU A 21 -3.16 -2.77 -17.06
CA LEU A 21 -3.82 -3.83 -17.83
C LEU A 21 -3.97 -5.12 -17.02
N GLY A 22 -3.00 -5.45 -16.17
CA GLY A 22 -3.05 -6.60 -15.25
C GLY A 22 -4.23 -6.52 -14.28
N ALA A 23 -4.46 -5.33 -13.67
CA ALA A 23 -5.62 -5.12 -12.81
C ALA A 23 -6.93 -5.26 -13.57
N LYS A 24 -7.01 -4.76 -14.81
CA LYS A 24 -8.22 -4.91 -15.61
C LYS A 24 -8.51 -6.38 -15.94
N ALA A 25 -7.47 -7.17 -16.22
CA ALA A 25 -7.60 -8.60 -16.44
C ALA A 25 -8.07 -9.33 -15.17
N LEU A 26 -7.49 -8.99 -14.00
CA LEU A 26 -7.89 -9.56 -12.72
C LEU A 26 -9.36 -9.26 -12.38
N GLN A 27 -9.78 -8.01 -12.58
CA GLN A 27 -11.17 -7.57 -12.41
C GLN A 27 -12.13 -8.41 -13.24
N LYS A 28 -11.83 -8.59 -14.53
CA LYS A 28 -12.66 -9.40 -15.45
C LYS A 28 -12.69 -10.88 -15.06
N ARG A 29 -11.51 -11.46 -14.75
CA ARG A 29 -11.37 -12.89 -14.40
C ARG A 29 -12.22 -13.28 -13.20
N TYR A 30 -12.25 -12.42 -12.18
CA TYR A 30 -12.95 -12.69 -10.92
C TYR A 30 -14.31 -12.02 -10.78
N ARG A 31 -14.75 -11.28 -11.82
CA ARG A 31 -16.01 -10.51 -11.85
C ARG A 31 -16.10 -9.57 -10.65
N LEU A 32 -15.02 -8.83 -10.39
CA LEU A 32 -14.99 -7.80 -9.35
C LEU A 32 -15.76 -6.57 -9.82
N GLU A 33 -16.32 -5.84 -8.86
CA GLU A 33 -17.04 -4.60 -9.14
C GLU A 33 -16.13 -3.60 -9.87
N THR A 34 -16.72 -2.80 -10.76
CA THR A 34 -15.94 -1.88 -11.61
C THR A 34 -15.14 -0.89 -10.77
N ASN A 35 -15.72 -0.45 -9.65
CA ASN A 35 -15.08 0.49 -8.75
C ASN A 35 -13.90 -0.12 -7.97
N CYS A 36 -13.86 -1.45 -7.74
CA CYS A 36 -12.68 -2.09 -7.17
C CYS A 36 -11.43 -1.82 -8.03
N TYR A 37 -11.58 -1.93 -9.36
CA TYR A 37 -10.53 -1.64 -10.32
C TYR A 37 -10.18 -0.15 -10.37
N LYS A 38 -11.20 0.72 -10.50
CA LYS A 38 -10.96 2.18 -10.58
C LYS A 38 -10.25 2.71 -9.34
N ASN A 39 -10.69 2.29 -8.16
CA ASN A 39 -10.10 2.73 -6.90
C ASN A 39 -8.68 2.20 -6.74
N HIS A 40 -8.44 0.93 -7.07
CA HIS A 40 -7.11 0.35 -7.06
C HIS A 40 -6.14 1.12 -7.96
N VAL A 41 -6.54 1.41 -9.20
CA VAL A 41 -5.68 2.14 -10.14
C VAL A 41 -5.41 3.58 -9.68
N ARG A 42 -6.42 4.28 -9.15
CA ARG A 42 -6.24 5.63 -8.59
C ARG A 42 -5.30 5.64 -7.39
N SER A 43 -5.41 4.67 -6.49
CA SER A 43 -4.47 4.56 -5.36
C SER A 43 -3.06 4.16 -5.78
N ALA A 44 -2.92 3.35 -6.84
CA ALA A 44 -1.63 2.87 -7.34
C ALA A 44 -0.91 3.87 -8.25
N ALA A 45 -1.59 4.95 -8.66
CA ALA A 45 -1.00 6.09 -9.36
C ALA A 45 -0.05 6.87 -8.43
N GLY A 46 0.78 7.75 -8.99
CA GLY A 46 1.76 8.51 -8.21
C GLY A 46 3.03 8.79 -8.99
N TYR A 47 4.04 9.37 -8.33
CA TYR A 47 5.32 9.59 -9.00
C TYR A 47 6.17 8.31 -9.10
N PHE A 48 6.86 8.15 -10.22
CA PHE A 48 7.93 7.15 -10.35
C PHE A 48 9.01 7.40 -9.29
N HIS A 49 9.58 6.30 -8.77
CA HIS A 49 10.59 6.30 -7.70
C HIS A 49 10.15 6.87 -6.34
N MET A 50 8.91 7.34 -6.20
CA MET A 50 8.33 7.65 -4.89
C MET A 50 8.30 6.38 -4.02
N PRO A 51 8.56 6.49 -2.69
CA PRO A 51 8.38 5.34 -1.81
C PRO A 51 6.94 4.84 -1.85
N VAL A 52 6.77 3.55 -2.10
CA VAL A 52 5.45 2.91 -2.20
C VAL A 52 4.94 2.54 -0.81
N ILE A 53 3.67 2.81 -0.52
CA ILE A 53 2.99 2.30 0.67
C ILE A 53 2.34 0.97 0.31
N ILE A 54 2.61 -0.08 1.11
CA ILE A 54 1.93 -1.37 1.02
C ILE A 54 0.98 -1.55 2.21
N LEU A 55 -0.32 -1.64 1.91
CA LEU A 55 -1.42 -2.01 2.80
C LEU A 55 -1.75 -3.52 2.68
N GLN A 56 -2.80 -3.99 3.36
CA GLN A 56 -3.16 -5.41 3.41
C GLN A 56 -4.00 -5.83 2.20
N ASN A 57 -5.25 -5.40 2.19
CA ASN A 57 -6.23 -5.67 1.17
C ASN A 57 -7.36 -4.64 1.32
N PRO A 58 -8.16 -4.41 0.27
CA PRO A 58 -9.26 -3.47 0.36
C PRO A 58 -10.26 -3.90 1.44
N TYR A 59 -10.69 -2.94 2.24
CA TYR A 59 -11.75 -3.15 3.24
C TYR A 59 -13.12 -2.73 2.69
N LYS A 60 -14.10 -2.58 3.59
CA LYS A 60 -15.46 -2.11 3.28
C LYS A 60 -15.46 -0.90 2.34
N ASN A 61 -16.47 -0.82 1.49
CA ASN A 61 -16.72 0.24 0.53
C ASN A 61 -15.70 0.36 -0.63
N HIS A 62 -14.76 -0.57 -0.81
CA HIS A 62 -13.86 -0.57 -1.97
C HIS A 62 -14.59 -0.68 -3.34
N ASP A 63 -15.87 -1.07 -3.34
CA ASP A 63 -16.80 -1.07 -4.48
C ASP A 63 -17.55 0.26 -4.69
N LYS A 64 -17.41 1.22 -3.76
CA LYS A 64 -18.00 2.57 -3.85
C LYS A 64 -17.09 3.52 -4.62
N ASP A 65 -17.55 4.75 -4.79
CA ASP A 65 -16.75 5.77 -5.45
C ASP A 65 -15.52 6.11 -4.61
N PHE A 66 -14.46 6.61 -5.26
CA PHE A 66 -13.16 6.76 -4.63
C PHE A 66 -13.19 7.58 -3.34
N GLN A 67 -14.03 8.62 -3.26
CA GLN A 67 -14.13 9.43 -2.04
C GLN A 67 -14.78 8.67 -0.88
N ASP A 68 -15.63 7.68 -1.17
CA ASP A 68 -16.36 6.90 -0.16
C ASP A 68 -15.53 5.78 0.48
N ILE A 69 -14.37 5.45 -0.12
CA ILE A 69 -13.44 4.47 0.47
C ILE A 69 -12.72 5.05 1.71
N PHE A 70 -12.68 6.38 1.82
CA PHE A 70 -12.07 7.11 2.94
C PHE A 70 -13.02 7.27 4.12
N THR A 71 -13.34 6.15 4.78
CA THR A 71 -14.16 6.19 6.00
C THR A 71 -13.36 6.68 7.22
N PRO A 72 -13.98 7.29 8.26
CA PRO A 72 -13.26 7.89 9.39
C PRO A 72 -12.25 6.98 10.11
N ASN A 73 -12.46 5.67 10.01
CA ASN A 73 -11.69 4.64 10.72
C ASN A 73 -10.80 3.79 9.79
N SER A 74 -10.75 4.11 8.49
CA SER A 74 -9.97 3.35 7.51
C SER A 74 -8.49 3.68 7.57
N ALA A 75 -7.67 2.72 7.14
CA ALA A 75 -6.24 2.94 6.95
C ALA A 75 -5.95 4.00 5.88
N LEU A 76 -6.78 4.06 4.83
CA LEU A 76 -6.65 5.05 3.76
C LEU A 76 -6.87 6.47 4.28
N THR A 77 -7.88 6.72 5.10
CA THR A 77 -8.10 8.04 5.71
C THR A 77 -6.95 8.45 6.60
N TRP A 78 -6.44 7.54 7.42
CA TRP A 78 -5.29 7.84 8.28
C TRP A 78 -4.05 8.19 7.47
N THR A 79 -3.79 7.42 6.40
CA THR A 79 -2.67 7.65 5.49
C THR A 79 -2.81 8.97 4.74
N ARG A 80 -4.01 9.25 4.19
CA ARG A 80 -4.32 10.49 3.48
C ARG A 80 -4.09 11.71 4.37
N ASN A 81 -4.67 11.72 5.56
CA ASN A 81 -4.57 12.87 6.46
C ASN A 81 -3.09 13.16 6.81
N LEU A 82 -2.26 12.13 7.01
CA LEU A 82 -0.84 12.33 7.26
C LEU A 82 -0.10 12.87 6.04
N LEU A 83 -0.36 12.35 4.85
CA LEU A 83 0.26 12.83 3.61
C LEU A 83 -0.15 14.29 3.34
N GLU A 84 -1.41 14.64 3.54
CA GLU A 84 -1.91 16.01 3.42
C GLU A 84 -1.27 16.95 4.45
N GLU A 85 -1.07 16.50 5.70
CA GLU A 85 -0.36 17.24 6.76
C GLU A 85 1.07 17.64 6.32
N ILE A 86 1.71 16.86 5.44
CA ILE A 86 3.07 17.11 4.93
C ILE A 86 3.08 17.66 3.49
N GLY A 87 1.91 17.98 2.92
CA GLY A 87 1.77 18.57 1.59
C GLY A 87 1.94 17.59 0.43
N LEU A 88 1.52 16.33 0.60
CA LEU A 88 1.42 15.32 -0.46
C LEU A 88 -0.03 14.85 -0.60
N ASP A 89 -0.43 14.56 -1.84
CA ASP A 89 -1.73 14.00 -2.18
C ASP A 89 -1.64 12.48 -2.38
N ILE A 90 -2.50 11.73 -1.70
CA ILE A 90 -2.54 10.26 -1.77
C ILE A 90 -3.00 9.73 -3.14
N GLU A 91 -3.75 10.52 -3.91
CA GLU A 91 -4.23 10.15 -5.24
C GLU A 91 -3.20 10.43 -6.33
N TYR A 92 -2.38 11.46 -6.16
CA TYR A 92 -1.54 11.99 -7.24
C TYR A 92 -0.04 11.81 -7.02
N ASP A 93 0.44 11.77 -5.77
CA ASP A 93 1.88 11.84 -5.50
C ASP A 93 2.46 10.50 -5.04
N VAL A 94 1.73 9.76 -4.20
CA VAL A 94 2.24 8.57 -3.51
C VAL A 94 1.52 7.30 -3.95
N PRO A 95 2.21 6.35 -4.60
CA PRO A 95 1.61 5.05 -4.90
C PRO A 95 1.30 4.27 -3.62
N VAL A 96 0.02 3.95 -3.45
CA VAL A 96 -0.53 3.13 -2.38
C VAL A 96 -1.09 1.84 -2.96
N LEU A 97 -0.42 0.73 -2.64
CA LEU A 97 -0.81 -0.62 -3.07
C LEU A 97 -1.35 -1.39 -1.87
N ASP A 98 -2.36 -2.22 -2.07
CA ASP A 98 -2.61 -3.35 -1.18
C ASP A 98 -1.69 -4.52 -1.57
N ILE A 99 -1.19 -5.30 -0.61
CA ILE A 99 -0.43 -6.50 -0.96
C ILE A 99 -1.30 -7.49 -1.73
N CYS A 100 -2.59 -7.59 -1.37
CA CYS A 100 -3.63 -8.35 -2.09
C CYS A 100 -4.66 -7.38 -2.72
N PRO A 101 -4.36 -6.78 -3.88
CA PRO A 101 -5.19 -5.74 -4.50
C PRO A 101 -6.55 -6.26 -4.96
N MET A 102 -7.57 -5.40 -4.88
CA MET A 102 -8.97 -5.62 -5.30
C MET A 102 -9.74 -6.78 -4.65
N ILE A 103 -9.07 -7.68 -3.92
CA ILE A 103 -9.71 -8.81 -3.23
C ILE A 103 -10.03 -8.40 -1.78
N SER A 104 -11.28 -8.01 -1.53
CA SER A 104 -11.72 -7.63 -0.19
C SER A 104 -12.03 -8.81 0.72
N ASP A 105 -12.06 -8.55 2.03
CA ASP A 105 -12.52 -9.50 3.04
C ASP A 105 -13.94 -10.00 2.76
N ASP A 106 -14.86 -9.13 2.34
CA ASP A 106 -16.25 -9.49 2.06
C ASP A 106 -16.35 -10.44 0.85
N TRP A 107 -15.58 -10.14 -0.22
CA TRP A 107 -15.51 -11.03 -1.39
C TRP A 107 -14.90 -12.38 -1.02
N ALA A 108 -13.83 -12.37 -0.23
CA ALA A 108 -13.15 -13.56 0.24
C ALA A 108 -14.07 -14.44 1.10
N GLN A 109 -14.77 -13.86 2.08
CA GLN A 109 -15.74 -14.56 2.93
C GLN A 109 -16.89 -15.16 2.11
N MET A 110 -17.38 -14.46 1.09
CA MET A 110 -18.40 -14.98 0.18
C MET A 110 -17.90 -16.22 -0.59
N LYS A 111 -16.65 -16.21 -1.06
CA LYS A 111 -16.07 -17.38 -1.75
C LYS A 111 -15.86 -18.56 -0.80
N ASP A 112 -15.41 -18.30 0.41
CA ASP A 112 -15.25 -19.33 1.44
C ASP A 112 -16.61 -19.99 1.77
N ARG A 113 -17.63 -19.19 2.09
CA ARG A 113 -18.99 -19.68 2.39
C ARG A 113 -19.65 -20.47 1.26
N THR A 114 -19.28 -20.18 0.01
CA THR A 114 -19.82 -20.86 -1.18
C THR A 114 -18.97 -22.05 -1.62
N GLY A 115 -17.99 -22.49 -0.81
CA GLY A 115 -17.14 -23.64 -1.09
C GLY A 115 -16.13 -23.42 -2.24
N GLN A 116 -15.89 -22.17 -2.64
CA GLN A 116 -15.02 -21.80 -3.76
C GLN A 116 -13.58 -21.52 -3.31
N LEU A 117 -13.06 -22.31 -2.35
CA LEU A 117 -11.74 -22.10 -1.73
C LEU A 117 -10.57 -22.12 -2.73
N SER A 118 -10.59 -23.04 -3.70
CA SER A 118 -9.55 -23.11 -4.74
C SER A 118 -9.52 -21.84 -5.59
N LYS A 119 -10.69 -21.33 -5.97
CA LYS A 119 -10.84 -20.09 -6.73
C LYS A 119 -10.41 -18.86 -5.92
N LEU A 120 -10.71 -18.83 -4.62
CA LEU A 120 -10.25 -17.79 -3.71
C LEU A 120 -8.73 -17.77 -3.61
N ARG A 121 -8.09 -18.93 -3.38
CA ARG A 121 -6.63 -19.04 -3.32
C ARG A 121 -5.96 -18.62 -4.62
N GLN A 122 -6.52 -19.01 -5.77
CA GLN A 122 -6.01 -18.54 -7.05
C GLN A 122 -6.16 -17.02 -7.21
N ALA A 123 -7.27 -16.43 -6.77
CA ALA A 123 -7.46 -14.98 -6.83
C ALA A 123 -6.44 -14.22 -5.98
N ILE A 124 -6.15 -14.73 -4.78
CA ILE A 124 -5.13 -14.16 -3.89
C ILE A 124 -3.73 -14.31 -4.51
N HIS A 125 -3.42 -15.47 -5.10
CA HIS A 125 -2.16 -15.67 -5.81
C HIS A 125 -2.01 -14.67 -6.96
N ASP A 126 -3.02 -14.55 -7.83
CA ASP A 126 -2.99 -13.62 -8.95
C ASP A 126 -2.89 -12.15 -8.47
N ALA A 127 -3.49 -11.81 -7.33
CA ALA A 127 -3.38 -10.50 -6.72
C ALA A 127 -1.94 -10.24 -6.20
N TYR A 128 -1.28 -11.23 -5.61
CA TYR A 128 0.13 -11.11 -5.21
C TYR A 128 1.08 -10.97 -6.40
N GLU A 129 0.82 -11.67 -7.50
CA GLU A 129 1.57 -11.51 -8.76
C GLU A 129 1.38 -10.11 -9.33
N LEU A 130 0.15 -9.58 -9.29
CA LEU A 130 -0.13 -8.21 -9.71
C LEU A 130 0.66 -7.18 -8.89
N THR A 131 0.74 -7.34 -7.57
CA THR A 131 1.58 -6.48 -6.72
C THR A 131 3.07 -6.62 -7.07
N ALA A 132 3.54 -7.83 -7.37
CA ALA A 132 4.91 -8.06 -7.83
C ALA A 132 5.23 -7.24 -9.10
N GLN A 133 4.33 -7.27 -10.08
CA GLN A 133 4.43 -6.53 -11.34
C GLN A 133 4.47 -5.02 -11.11
N TYR A 134 3.68 -4.49 -10.18
CA TYR A 134 3.73 -3.07 -9.84
C TYR A 134 5.04 -2.66 -9.18
N LEU A 135 5.55 -3.44 -8.24
CA LEU A 135 6.85 -3.17 -7.63
C LEU A 135 7.98 -3.29 -8.66
N GLU A 136 7.84 -4.19 -9.63
CA GLU A 136 8.76 -4.28 -10.75
C GLU A 136 8.72 -3.03 -11.65
N ALA A 137 7.53 -2.55 -12.02
CA ALA A 137 7.33 -1.40 -12.89
C ALA A 137 7.66 -0.06 -12.23
N LEU A 138 7.22 0.18 -11.00
CA LEU A 138 7.44 1.44 -10.25
C LEU A 138 8.89 1.61 -9.82
N GLN A 139 9.62 0.51 -9.70
CA GLN A 139 11.01 0.49 -9.28
C GLN A 139 11.31 1.30 -8.00
N PRO A 140 10.57 1.10 -6.89
CA PRO A 140 10.80 1.88 -5.69
C PRO A 140 12.11 1.47 -5.03
N SER A 141 12.90 2.46 -4.62
CA SER A 141 14.07 2.24 -3.75
C SER A 141 13.68 1.95 -2.30
N THR A 142 12.52 2.47 -1.88
CA THR A 142 11.95 2.32 -0.54
C THR A 142 10.49 1.89 -0.61
N VAL A 143 10.09 0.96 0.25
CA VAL A 143 8.70 0.55 0.42
C VAL A 143 8.33 0.63 1.90
N VAL A 144 7.27 1.35 2.22
CA VAL A 144 6.70 1.39 3.56
C VAL A 144 5.67 0.29 3.70
N VAL A 145 5.94 -0.68 4.57
CA VAL A 145 5.09 -1.87 4.74
C VAL A 145 4.18 -1.67 5.95
N LEU A 146 2.90 -1.42 5.71
CA LEU A 146 1.84 -1.27 6.71
C LEU A 146 0.93 -2.51 6.77
N GLN A 147 1.41 -3.64 6.26
CA GLN A 147 0.68 -4.89 6.24
C GLN A 147 1.33 -5.89 7.20
N CYS A 148 0.53 -6.48 8.09
CA CYS A 148 0.99 -7.50 9.04
C CYS A 148 0.27 -8.85 8.86
N ALA A 149 -0.69 -8.94 7.94
CA ALA A 149 -1.61 -10.05 7.77
C ALA A 149 -0.91 -11.36 7.37
N THR A 150 0.16 -11.28 6.58
CA THR A 150 0.90 -12.47 6.11
C THR A 150 2.16 -12.75 6.94
N ASN A 151 2.38 -11.99 8.01
CA ASN A 151 3.46 -12.27 8.95
C ASN A 151 3.21 -13.62 9.65
N PRO A 152 4.21 -14.52 9.77
CA PRO A 152 4.05 -15.82 10.42
C PRO A 152 3.41 -15.76 11.82
N CYS A 153 3.69 -14.73 12.60
CA CYS A 153 3.14 -14.54 13.94
C CYS A 153 1.67 -14.07 13.95
N SER A 154 1.11 -13.70 12.79
CA SER A 154 -0.24 -13.15 12.62
C SER A 154 -1.16 -13.99 11.72
N VAL A 155 -0.67 -15.12 11.19
CA VAL A 155 -1.37 -16.03 10.25
C VAL A 155 -2.78 -16.40 10.73
N ASN A 156 -2.93 -16.72 12.02
CA ASN A 156 -4.21 -17.13 12.58
C ASN A 156 -5.28 -16.02 12.58
N LYS A 157 -4.88 -14.74 12.47
CA LYS A 157 -5.79 -13.59 12.44
C LYS A 157 -6.26 -13.23 11.02
N HIS A 158 -5.50 -13.65 10.01
CA HIS A 158 -5.78 -13.39 8.59
C HIS A 158 -5.59 -14.68 7.78
N ALA A 159 -6.30 -15.74 8.19
CA ALA A 159 -6.14 -17.09 7.67
C ALA A 159 -6.33 -17.17 6.14
N VAL A 160 -7.18 -16.31 5.57
CA VAL A 160 -7.44 -16.31 4.13
C VAL A 160 -6.24 -15.81 3.33
N LEU A 161 -5.72 -14.61 3.64
CA LEU A 161 -4.56 -14.04 2.93
C LEU A 161 -3.31 -14.91 3.13
N SER A 162 -3.10 -15.38 4.36
CA SER A 162 -1.98 -16.28 4.70
C SER A 162 -2.14 -17.71 4.18
N SER A 163 -3.28 -18.09 3.58
CA SER A 163 -3.48 -19.42 3.00
C SER A 163 -2.72 -19.66 1.70
N VAL A 164 -2.14 -18.60 1.11
CA VAL A 164 -1.35 -18.67 -0.13
C VAL A 164 0.08 -18.31 0.18
N GLN A 165 0.99 -19.25 -0.09
CA GLN A 165 2.43 -19.00 0.00
C GLN A 165 2.88 -18.28 -1.27
N HIS A 166 3.38 -17.05 -1.12
CA HIS A 166 3.89 -16.27 -2.23
C HIS A 166 5.08 -15.41 -1.78
N PRO A 167 6.18 -15.31 -2.57
CA PRO A 167 7.38 -14.56 -2.17
C PRO A 167 7.08 -13.10 -1.80
N VAL A 168 6.26 -12.40 -2.58
CA VAL A 168 5.88 -11.01 -2.29
C VAL A 168 5.17 -10.89 -0.93
N ALA A 169 4.25 -11.79 -0.59
CA ALA A 169 3.57 -11.78 0.69
C ALA A 169 4.51 -12.05 1.87
N GLN A 170 5.55 -12.87 1.68
CA GLN A 170 6.54 -13.20 2.72
C GLN A 170 7.58 -12.09 2.90
N VAL A 171 8.01 -11.47 1.79
CA VAL A 171 9.03 -10.41 1.79
C VAL A 171 8.45 -9.06 2.22
N PHE A 172 7.22 -8.74 1.83
CA PHE A 172 6.56 -7.47 2.14
C PHE A 172 5.51 -7.64 3.25
N CYS A 173 5.94 -8.19 4.39
CA CYS A 173 5.17 -8.21 5.63
C CYS A 173 5.92 -7.51 6.77
N SER A 174 5.17 -6.91 7.69
CA SER A 174 5.69 -6.24 8.89
C SER A 174 5.13 -6.89 10.15
N SER A 175 5.56 -6.40 11.31
CA SER A 175 5.03 -6.75 12.63
C SER A 175 4.93 -5.50 13.50
N MET A 176 4.09 -5.57 14.54
CA MET A 176 4.03 -4.51 15.56
C MET A 176 5.39 -4.31 16.21
N GLU A 177 6.12 -5.39 16.53
CA GLU A 177 7.43 -5.31 17.18
C GLU A 177 8.45 -4.54 16.32
N GLU A 178 8.58 -4.91 15.04
CA GLU A 178 9.50 -4.25 14.12
C GLU A 178 9.17 -2.75 13.96
N ALA A 179 7.88 -2.43 13.85
CA ALA A 179 7.41 -1.06 13.71
C ALA A 179 7.61 -0.23 14.98
N MET A 180 7.34 -0.78 16.17
CA MET A 180 7.59 -0.10 17.44
C MET A 180 9.07 0.20 17.67
N GLN A 181 9.95 -0.64 17.10
CA GLN A 181 11.40 -0.41 17.10
C GLN A 181 11.88 0.45 15.90
N LYS A 182 10.96 0.96 15.07
CA LYS A 182 11.23 1.76 13.86
C LYS A 182 12.26 1.10 12.95
N ARG A 183 12.20 -0.25 12.82
CA ARG A 183 13.17 -1.02 12.03
C ARG A 183 13.02 -0.74 10.53
N SER A 184 14.13 -0.90 9.84
CA SER A 184 14.14 -1.07 8.39
C SER A 184 15.01 -2.26 8.00
N ARG A 185 14.72 -2.89 6.87
CA ARG A 185 15.50 -4.00 6.33
C ARG A 185 15.76 -3.79 4.84
N ILE A 186 16.91 -4.20 4.37
CA ILE A 186 17.21 -4.26 2.95
C ILE A 186 16.89 -5.68 2.48
N VAL A 187 16.09 -5.79 1.44
CA VAL A 187 15.75 -7.07 0.81
C VAL A 187 16.15 -7.04 -0.65
N ARG A 188 16.50 -8.21 -1.20
CA ARG A 188 16.68 -8.37 -2.63
C ARG A 188 15.36 -8.79 -3.27
N PHE A 189 14.77 -7.92 -4.09
CA PHE A 189 13.54 -8.19 -4.83
C PHE A 189 13.76 -7.91 -6.32
N MET A 190 13.44 -8.89 -7.19
CA MET A 190 13.66 -8.82 -8.65
C MET A 190 15.05 -8.25 -9.01
N GLN A 191 16.07 -8.86 -8.41
CA GLN A 191 17.51 -8.55 -8.54
C GLN A 191 17.98 -7.22 -7.95
N ARG A 192 17.10 -6.40 -7.34
CA ARG A 192 17.42 -5.09 -6.79
C ARG A 192 17.33 -5.06 -5.28
N GLU A 193 18.09 -4.17 -4.67
CA GLU A 193 17.97 -3.87 -3.25
C GLU A 193 16.83 -2.89 -3.03
N VAL A 194 15.90 -3.26 -2.16
CA VAL A 194 14.77 -2.42 -1.77
C VAL A 194 14.83 -2.25 -0.25
N ARG A 195 14.77 -1.01 0.21
CA ARG A 195 14.66 -0.70 1.64
C ARG A 195 13.21 -0.81 2.07
N LEU A 196 12.93 -1.75 2.97
CA LEU A 196 11.63 -1.87 3.62
C LEU A 196 11.64 -1.08 4.92
N VAL A 197 10.73 -0.12 5.03
CA VAL A 197 10.46 0.60 6.28
C VAL A 197 9.22 -0.01 6.91
N LEU A 198 9.37 -0.53 8.12
CA LEU A 198 8.39 -1.41 8.73
C LEU A 198 7.45 -0.61 9.62
N GLY A 199 6.18 -0.54 9.23
CA GLY A 199 5.11 0.07 10.02
C GLY A 199 4.06 -0.96 10.44
N PHE A 200 2.91 -0.51 10.91
CA PHE A 200 1.77 -1.38 11.16
C PHE A 200 0.51 -0.78 10.56
N HIS A 201 -0.48 -1.64 10.33
CA HIS A 201 -1.73 -1.22 9.74
C HIS A 201 -2.44 -0.17 10.61
N PRO A 202 -2.86 0.99 10.08
CA PRO A 202 -3.44 2.07 10.90
C PRO A 202 -4.69 1.67 11.68
N SER A 203 -5.42 0.64 11.24
CA SER A 203 -6.56 0.10 11.99
C SER A 203 -6.18 -0.35 13.42
N ARG A 204 -4.90 -0.64 13.70
CA ARG A 204 -4.43 -0.94 15.06
C ARG A 204 -4.59 0.25 16.00
N ILE A 205 -4.47 1.48 15.50
CA ILE A 205 -4.70 2.71 16.28
C ILE A 205 -6.19 2.85 16.56
N THR A 206 -7.04 2.61 15.55
CA THR A 206 -8.49 2.73 15.68
C THR A 206 -9.05 1.76 16.71
N HIS A 207 -8.59 0.51 16.68
CA HIS A 207 -9.07 -0.56 17.57
C HIS A 207 -8.41 -0.56 18.96
N GLU A 208 -7.44 0.32 19.22
CA GLU A 208 -6.84 0.45 20.55
C GLU A 208 -7.77 1.21 21.50
N SER A 209 -8.07 0.59 22.64
CA SER A 209 -8.94 1.14 23.67
C SER A 209 -8.19 1.98 24.69
N ASP A 210 -6.92 1.64 24.98
CA ASP A 210 -6.12 2.40 25.93
C ASP A 210 -5.64 3.73 25.32
N PRO A 211 -6.01 4.90 25.87
CA PRO A 211 -5.67 6.19 25.27
C PRO A 211 -4.16 6.46 25.20
N ALA A 212 -3.38 5.96 26.16
CA ALA A 212 -1.92 6.15 26.17
C ALA A 212 -1.27 5.35 25.03
N THR A 213 -1.63 4.08 24.90
CA THR A 213 -1.16 3.17 23.84
C THR A 213 -1.63 3.66 22.46
N LYS A 214 -2.87 4.13 22.34
CA LYS A 214 -3.39 4.71 21.10
C LYS A 214 -2.57 5.91 20.63
N ARG A 215 -2.22 6.82 21.55
CA ARG A 215 -1.34 7.97 21.25
C ARG A 215 0.07 7.52 20.86
N LEU A 216 0.62 6.53 21.57
CA LEU A 216 1.92 5.96 21.26
C LEU A 216 1.95 5.36 19.85
N PHE A 217 0.94 4.59 19.47
CA PHE A 217 0.83 4.02 18.12
C PHE A 217 0.69 5.12 17.06
N ALA A 218 -0.20 6.11 17.28
CA ALA A 218 -0.35 7.21 16.34
C ALA A 218 0.96 8.00 16.15
N ALA A 219 1.68 8.31 17.23
CA ALA A 219 2.97 8.98 17.17
C ALA A 219 4.02 8.13 16.44
N THR A 220 4.11 6.84 16.77
CA THR A 220 5.09 5.92 16.15
C THR A 220 4.88 5.83 14.64
N LEU A 221 3.64 5.62 14.19
CA LEU A 221 3.35 5.51 12.76
C LEU A 221 3.55 6.85 12.04
N ARG A 222 3.22 7.97 12.71
CA ARG A 222 3.48 9.31 12.16
C ARG A 222 4.96 9.56 11.96
N ASP A 223 5.79 9.21 12.94
CA ASP A 223 7.24 9.35 12.85
C ASP A 223 7.82 8.53 11.69
N ILE A 224 7.34 7.29 11.51
CA ILE A 224 7.78 6.40 10.43
C ILE A 224 7.47 7.01 9.06
N LEU A 225 6.22 7.41 8.83
CA LEU A 225 5.82 7.98 7.54
C LEU A 225 6.47 9.35 7.31
N SER A 226 6.54 10.21 8.31
CA SER A 226 7.16 11.53 8.17
C SER A 226 8.65 11.41 7.83
N ALA A 227 9.38 10.48 8.46
CA ALA A 227 10.79 10.24 8.16
C ALA A 227 11.03 9.75 6.73
N VAL A 228 10.04 9.10 6.11
CA VAL A 228 10.12 8.66 4.72
C VAL A 228 9.70 9.77 3.77
N TYR A 229 8.56 10.43 4.00
CA TYR A 229 7.88 11.24 2.99
C TYR A 229 8.19 12.75 3.06
N VAL A 230 8.56 13.31 4.22
CA VAL A 230 8.88 14.75 4.34
C VAL A 230 10.00 15.18 3.37
N PRO A 231 11.10 14.42 3.20
CA PRO A 231 12.13 14.78 2.22
C PRO A 231 11.61 14.87 0.79
N TYR A 232 10.67 14.00 0.40
CA TYR A 232 10.07 13.99 -0.95
C TYR A 232 9.11 15.15 -1.14
N ALA A 233 8.27 15.44 -0.14
CA ALA A 233 7.39 16.61 -0.15
C ALA A 233 8.19 17.91 -0.31
N GLN A 234 9.33 18.04 0.37
CA GLN A 234 10.22 19.20 0.24
C GLN A 234 10.84 19.31 -1.15
N GLN A 235 11.20 18.19 -1.79
CA GLN A 235 11.75 18.20 -3.15
C GLN A 235 10.70 18.58 -4.19
N ILE A 236 9.49 18.03 -4.09
CA ILE A 236 8.38 18.32 -5.01
C ILE A 236 7.95 19.78 -4.86
N ASN A 237 7.64 20.20 -3.63
CA ASN A 237 7.16 21.56 -3.37
C ASN A 237 8.27 22.60 -3.57
N GLY A 238 9.52 22.31 -3.21
CA GLY A 238 10.66 23.19 -3.46
C GLY A 238 10.95 23.40 -4.95
N SER A 239 10.67 22.41 -5.79
CA SER A 239 10.77 22.53 -7.25
C SER A 239 9.66 23.39 -7.86
N ALA A 240 8.49 23.48 -7.21
CA ALA A 240 7.36 24.29 -7.67
C ALA A 240 7.58 25.80 -7.48
N TYR A 241 8.48 26.22 -6.57
CA TYR A 241 8.80 27.63 -6.30
C TYR A 241 10.10 28.11 -6.97
N ALA A 242 10.76 27.26 -7.76
CA ALA A 242 12.01 27.60 -8.46
C ALA A 242 11.80 28.03 -9.93
N ASN A 243 10.55 28.21 -10.37
CA ASN A 243 10.17 28.65 -11.71
C ASN A 243 9.62 30.07 -11.72
#